data_AF-A0A1M7QHG8-F1
#
_entry.id   AF-A0A1M7QHG8-F1
#
_cell.length_a   1.000
_cell.length_b   1.000
_cell.length_c   1.000
_cell.angle_alpha   90.00
_cell.angle_beta   90.00
_cell.angle_gamma   90.00
#
_symmetry.space_group_name_H-M   'P 1'
#
loop_
_entity.id
_entity.type
_entity.pdbx_description
1 polymer ?
#
loop_
_entity_poly.entity_id
_entity_poly.type
_entity_poly.pdbx_seq_one_letter_code
_entity_poly.pdbx_strand_id
1 'polypeptide(L)' 'MPAVKKSEKENSFYDNAIISDKVKDRSNDPYFVKKAEEAKAFLHKHPLPEHLKK' A
#
# COMPACT_ATOMS: atom_id res chain seq x y z
N MET A 1 -34.23 31.83 6.99
CA MET A 1 -33.45 31.54 5.77
C MET A 1 -32.72 30.23 5.98
N PRO A 2 -32.88 29.20 5.13
CA PRO A 2 -32.11 27.96 5.28
C PRO A 2 -30.66 28.18 4.81
N ALA A 3 -29.69 27.72 5.59
CA ALA A 3 -28.27 27.80 5.25
C ALA A 3 -27.92 26.76 4.17
N VAL A 4 -27.41 27.23 3.03
CA VAL A 4 -26.91 26.37 1.95
C VAL A 4 -25.53 25.84 2.36
N LYS A 5 -25.41 24.51 2.51
CA LYS A 5 -24.12 23.85 2.67
C LYS A 5 -23.31 24.03 1.38
N LYS A 6 -22.18 24.71 1.44
CA LYS A 6 -21.21 24.70 0.35
C LYS A 6 -20.65 23.29 0.24
N SER A 7 -21.06 22.54 -0.78
CA SER A 7 -20.30 21.37 -1.22
C SER A 7 -19.02 21.91 -1.87
N GLU A 8 -17.89 21.71 -1.20
CA GLU A 8 -16.58 21.95 -1.78
C GLU A 8 -16.46 21.07 -3.03
N LYS A 9 -16.58 21.67 -4.20
CA LYS A 9 -16.07 21.06 -5.42
C LYS A 9 -14.57 21.09 -5.26
N GLU A 10 -13.97 19.94 -4.99
CA GLU A 10 -12.53 19.76 -5.12
C GLU A 10 -12.17 20.15 -6.55
N ASN A 11 -11.62 21.36 -6.70
CA ASN A 11 -11.02 21.79 -7.96
C ASN A 11 -9.77 20.93 -8.14
N SER A 12 -9.95 19.76 -8.77
CA SER A 12 -8.87 18.87 -9.15
C SER A 12 -7.95 19.61 -10.11
N PHE A 13 -6.75 19.95 -9.65
CA PHE A 13 -5.65 20.45 -10.48
C PHE A 13 -5.20 19.46 -11.58
N TYR A 14 -5.87 18.30 -11.67
CA TYR A 14 -5.52 17.16 -12.50
C TYR A 14 -6.72 16.71 -13.35
N ASP A 15 -7.27 17.60 -14.18
CA ASP A 15 -8.42 17.29 -15.06
C ASP A 15 -8.20 16.10 -16.02
N ASN A 16 -6.97 15.58 -16.14
CA ASN A 16 -6.62 14.43 -16.99
C ASN A 16 -5.72 13.38 -16.31
N ALA A 17 -5.57 13.39 -14.97
CA ALA A 17 -4.78 12.35 -14.33
C ALA A 17 -5.59 11.05 -14.19
N ILE A 18 -5.08 9.97 -14.77
CA ILE A 18 -5.60 8.63 -14.50
C ILE A 18 -5.13 8.25 -13.09
N ILE A 19 -5.96 8.54 -12.09
CA ILE A 19 -5.78 8.03 -10.73
C ILE A 19 -6.14 6.55 -10.78
N SER A 20 -5.12 5.69 -10.76
CA SER A 20 -5.28 4.24 -10.75
C SER A 20 -4.72 3.68 -9.46
N ASP A 21 -5.59 3.05 -8.65
CA ASP A 21 -5.19 2.32 -7.44
C ASP A 21 -4.45 1.01 -7.74
N LYS A 22 -4.27 0.68 -9.03
CA LYS A 22 -3.56 -0.52 -9.45
C LYS A 22 -2.07 -0.36 -9.22
N VAL A 23 -1.57 -1.07 -8.21
CA VAL A 23 -0.14 -1.27 -7.98
C VAL A 23 0.39 -2.27 -9.00
N LYS A 24 1.57 -2.00 -9.57
CA LYS A 24 2.25 -2.95 -10.47
C LYS A 24 2.64 -4.20 -9.69
N ASP A 25 2.32 -5.37 -10.24
CA ASP A 25 2.79 -6.64 -9.70
C ASP A 25 4.33 -6.72 -9.84
N ARG A 26 5.00 -6.99 -8.72
CA ARG A 26 6.47 -7.12 -8.62
C ARG A 26 6.89 -8.50 -8.09
N SER A 27 5.99 -9.48 -8.15
CA SER A 27 6.23 -10.83 -7.61
C SER A 27 7.46 -11.52 -8.23
N ASN A 28 7.78 -11.22 -9.49
CA ASN A 28 8.92 -11.79 -10.21
C ASN A 28 10.14 -10.85 -10.32
N ASP A 29 10.11 -9.69 -9.66
CA ASP A 29 11.24 -8.77 -9.69
C ASP A 29 12.38 -9.34 -8.83
N PRO A 30 13.59 -9.55 -9.40
CA PRO A 30 14.72 -10.14 -8.67
C PRO A 30 15.08 -9.43 -7.36
N TYR A 31 14.83 -8.13 -7.27
CA TYR A 31 15.08 -7.36 -6.05
C TYR A 31 14.12 -7.79 -4.92
N PHE A 32 12.83 -7.87 -5.23
CA PHE A 32 11.80 -8.21 -4.26
C PHE A 32 11.85 -9.68 -3.85
N VAL A 33 12.19 -10.58 -4.77
CA VAL A 33 12.38 -12.01 -4.48
C VAL A 33 13.52 -12.20 -3.48
N LYS A 34 14.69 -11.59 -3.72
CA LYS A 34 15.83 -11.67 -2.79
C LYS A 34 15.48 -11.16 -1.40
N LYS A 35 14.76 -10.03 -1.32
CA LYS A 35 14.32 -9.47 -0.03
C LYS A 35 13.32 -10.37 0.68
N ALA A 36 12.41 -11.01 -0.06
CA ALA A 36 11.48 -11.99 0.50
C ALA A 36 12.21 -13.23 1.06
N GLU A 37 13.23 -13.73 0.35
CA GLU A 37 14.08 -14.82 0.84
C GLU A 37 14.87 -14.44 2.10
N GLU A 38 15.48 -13.25 2.10
CA GLU A 38 16.17 -12.69 3.28
C GLU A 38 15.24 -12.57 4.48
N ALA A 39 14.01 -12.08 4.28
CA ALA A 39 13.02 -11.95 5.34
C ALA A 39 12.58 -13.31 5.90
N LYS A 40 12.39 -14.32 5.05
CA LYS A 40 12.10 -15.69 5.49
C LYS A 40 13.25 -16.26 6.34
N ALA A 41 14.49 -16.07 5.90
CA ALA A 41 15.66 -16.51 6.65
C ALA A 41 15.79 -15.77 7.99
N PHE A 42 15.45 -14.48 8.04
CA PHE A 42 15.42 -13.71 9.28
C PHE A 42 14.38 -14.24 10.26
N LEU A 43 13.15 -14.50 9.81
CA LEU A 43 12.09 -15.05 10.66
C LEU A 43 12.38 -16.46 11.16
N HIS A 44 13.12 -17.26 10.40
CA HIS A 44 13.58 -18.56 10.85
C HIS A 44 14.63 -18.44 11.97
N LYS A 45 15.53 -17.44 11.89
CA LYS A 45 16.53 -17.16 12.94
C LYS A 45 15.92 -16.47 14.16
N HIS A 46 14.93 -15.62 13.93
CA HIS A 46 14.24 -14.81 14.93
C HIS A 46 12.74 -15.11 14.85
N PRO A 47 12.29 -16.24 15.45
CA PRO A 47 10.89 -16.61 15.43
C PRO A 47 10.05 -15.53 16.09
N LEU A 48 8.86 -15.29 15.53
CA LEU A 48 7.92 -14.36 16.12
C LEU A 48 7.50 -14.83 17.51
N PRO A 49 7.34 -13.91 18.47
CA PRO A 49 6.75 -14.20 19.76
C PRO A 49 5.39 -14.92 19.62
N GLU A 50 5.09 -15.86 20.51
CA GLU A 50 3.90 -16.70 20.40
C GLU A 50 2.59 -15.91 20.41
N HIS A 51 2.53 -14.78 21.12
CA HIS A 51 1.37 -13.89 21.15
C HIS A 51 1.10 -13.15 19.82
N LEU A 52 2.04 -13.19 18.86
CA LEU A 52 1.87 -12.63 17.52
C LEU A 52 1.59 -13.70 16.46
N LYS A 53 1.74 -14.98 16.81
CA LYS A 53 1.29 -16.09 15.96
C LYS A 53 -0.23 -16.17 16.13
N LYS A 54 -0.96 -15.65 15.14
CA LYS A 54 -2.43 -15.76 15.07
C LYS A 54 -2.88 -17.21 14.97
#